data_AF-A0A7V7BMS8-F1
#
_entry.id   AF-A0A7V7BMS8-F1
#
_cell.length_a   1.000
_cell.length_b   1.000
_cell.length_c   1.000
_cell.angle_alpha   90.00
_cell.angle_beta   90.00
_cell.angle_gamma   90.00
#
_symmetry.space_group_name_H-M   'P 1'
#
loop_
_entity.id
_entity.type
_entity.pdbx_description
1 polymer ?
#
loop_
_entity_poly.entity_id
_entity_poly.type
_entity_poly.pdbx_seq_one_letter_code
_entity_poly.pdbx_strand_id
1 'polypeptide(L)' 'MKCPICNGKTKVLNSRVNGKGIRRYRECLECLTRFHTNETIDIHSLDPYLRGYVLRKTGDM' A
#
# COMPACT_ATOMS: atom_id res chain seq x y z
N MET A 1 4.62 2.11 -9.61
CA MET A 1 5.55 1.03 -9.20
C MET A 1 5.94 0.20 -10.42
N LYS A 2 7.22 -0.20 -10.51
CA LYS A 2 7.71 -1.10 -11.57
C LYS A 2 7.34 -2.56 -11.26
N CYS A 3 7.30 -3.40 -12.28
CA CYS A 3 7.08 -4.84 -12.10
C CYS A 3 8.27 -5.45 -11.32
N PRO A 4 8.03 -6.23 -10.26
CA PRO A 4 9.11 -6.85 -9.49
C PRO A 4 9.83 -7.99 -10.25
N ILE A 5 9.26 -8.47 -11.36
CA ILE A 5 9.82 -9.58 -12.13
C ILE A 5 10.70 -9.08 -13.28
N CYS A 6 10.19 -8.15 -14.11
CA CYS A 6 10.87 -7.69 -15.32
C CYS A 6 11.20 -6.18 -15.32
N ASN A 7 10.93 -5.46 -14.23
CA ASN A 7 11.13 -4.01 -14.10
C ASN A 7 10.29 -3.14 -15.07
N GLY A 8 9.34 -3.74 -15.80
CA GLY A 8 8.46 -3.06 -16.74
C GLY A 8 7.38 -2.17 -16.12
N LYS A 9 6.64 -1.45 -16.97
CA LYS A 9 5.50 -0.62 -16.56
C LYS A 9 4.33 -1.49 -16.06
N THR A 10 3.52 -0.93 -15.16
CA THR A 10 2.37 -1.64 -14.57
C THR A 10 1.13 -0.75 -14.52
N LYS A 11 -0.04 -1.32 -14.79
CA LYS A 11 -1.35 -0.67 -14.62
C LYS A 11 -2.05 -1.17 -13.37
N VAL A 12 -2.89 -0.33 -12.76
CA VAL A 12 -3.77 -0.73 -11.66
C VAL A 12 -5.05 -1.30 -12.26
N LEU A 13 -5.46 -2.48 -11.81
CA LEU A 13 -6.70 -3.13 -12.22
C LEU A 13 -7.85 -2.81 -11.27
N ASN A 14 -7.58 -2.82 -9.97
CA ASN A 14 -8.58 -2.63 -8.92
C ASN A 14 -7.90 -2.05 -7.67
N SER A 15 -8.62 -1.18 -6.94
CA SER A 15 -8.20 -0.63 -5.65
C SER A 15 -9.26 -0.95 -4.60
N ARG A 16 -8.84 -1.57 -3.50
CA ARG A 16 -9.69 -1.85 -2.33
C ARG A 16 -9.16 -1.07 -1.14
N VAL A 17 -10.00 -0.22 -0.56
CA VAL A 17 -9.70 0.44 0.71
C VAL A 17 -9.89 -0.57 1.83
N ASN A 18 -8.92 -0.67 2.73
CA ASN A 18 -9.06 -1.37 4.01
C ASN A 18 -8.87 -0.34 5.15
N GLY A 19 -9.37 -0.63 6.35
CA GLY A 19 -9.35 0.34 7.46
C GLY A 19 -7.95 0.85 7.86
N LYS A 20 -6.86 0.24 7.36
CA LYS A 20 -5.47 0.61 7.65
C LYS A 20 -4.68 1.08 6.41
N GLY A 21 -5.31 1.21 5.23
CA GLY A 21 -4.59 1.42 3.98
C GLY A 21 -5.36 1.08 2.69
N ILE A 22 -4.62 0.96 1.58
CA ILE A 22 -5.19 0.65 0.25
C ILE A 22 -4.45 -0.54 -0.36
N ARG A 23 -5.19 -1.59 -0.71
CA ARG A 23 -4.67 -2.71 -1.51
C ARG A 23 -4.98 -2.48 -2.98
N ARG A 24 -3.96 -2.45 -3.84
CA ARG A 24 -4.12 -2.33 -5.30
C ARG A 24 -3.68 -3.59 -6.01
N TYR A 25 -4.51 -4.08 -6.92
CA TYR A 25 -4.19 -5.16 -7.85
C TYR A 25 -3.56 -4.54 -9.10
N ARG A 26 -2.45 -5.09 -9.56
CA ARG A 26 -1.65 -4.57 -10.67
C ARG A 26 -1.36 -5.65 -11.70
N GLU A 27 -1.23 -5.25 -12.95
CA GLU A 27 -0.77 -6.10 -14.06
C GLU A 27 0.41 -5.41 -14.74
N CYS A 28 1.47 -6.17 -15.03
CA CYS A 28 2.57 -5.70 -15.85
C CYS A 28 2.16 -5.62 -17.32
N LEU A 29 2.53 -4.54 -18.00
CA LEU A 29 2.25 -4.35 -19.43
C LEU A 29 3.23 -5.13 -20.34
N GLU A 30 4.36 -5.59 -19.79
CA GLU A 30 5.39 -6.31 -20.55
C GLU A 30 5.27 -7.83 -20.38
N CYS A 31 5.34 -8.34 -19.14
CA CYS A 31 5.32 -9.78 -18.86
C CYS A 31 3.95 -10.33 -18.43
N LEU A 32 2.91 -9.48 -18.38
CA LEU A 32 1.54 -9.84 -17.99
C LEU A 32 1.36 -10.43 -16.57
N THR A 33 2.43 -10.51 -15.77
CA THR A 33 2.33 -10.91 -14.35
C THR A 33 1.38 -10.00 -13.58
N ARG A 34 0.50 -10.63 -12.80
CA ARG A 34 -0.41 -9.97 -11.84
C ARG A 34 0.12 -10.07 -10.43
N PHE A 35 0.02 -8.97 -9.69
CA PHE A 35 0.43 -8.90 -8.28
C PHE A 35 -0.38 -7.82 -7.56
N HIS A 36 -0.23 -7.71 -6.24
CA HIS A 36 -0.90 -6.67 -5.47
C HIS A 36 0.10 -5.92 -4.58
N THR A 37 -0.23 -4.67 -4.27
CA THR A 37 0.56 -3.79 -3.40
C THR A 37 -0.34 -3.31 -2.28
N ASN A 38 0.20 -3.20 -1.07
CA ASN A 38 -0.48 -2.59 0.07
C ASN A 38 0.17 -1.23 0.33
N GLU A 39 -0.60 -0.16 0.29
CA GLU A 39 -0.21 1.14 0.83
C GLU A 39 -0.73 1.24 2.25
N THR A 40 0.16 1.61 3.17
CA THR A 40 -0.12 1.80 4.59
C THR A 40 0.24 3.23 4.98
N ILE A 41 -0.42 3.78 5.98
CA ILE A 41 -0.05 5.08 6.55
C ILE A 41 1.31 4.92 7.25
N ASP A 42 2.23 5.83 6.96
CA ASP A 42 3.43 5.97 7.78
C ASP A 42 3.07 6.69 9.08
N ILE A 43 2.94 5.93 10.17
CA ILE A 43 2.56 6.47 11.48
C ILE A 43 3.65 7.41 12.03
N HIS A 44 4.91 7.25 11.59
CA HIS A 44 6.01 8.11 12.03
C HIS A 44 5.98 9.49 11.38
N SER A 45 5.27 9.65 10.26
CA SER A 45 5.08 10.94 9.60
C SER A 45 3.95 11.77 10.24
N LEU A 46 3.24 11.23 11.24
CA LEU A 46 2.20 11.96 11.96
C LEU A 46 2.79 12.99 12.92
N ASP A 47 1.99 14.01 13.24
CA ASP A 47 2.32 14.94 14.32
C ASP A 47 2.65 14.16 15.62
N PRO A 48 3.75 14.51 16.32
CA PRO A 48 4.18 13.79 17.51
C PRO A 48 3.11 13.67 18.61
N TYR A 49 2.25 14.68 18.77
CA TYR A 49 1.19 14.69 19.77
C TYR A 49 0.01 13.79 19.37
N LEU A 50 -0.24 13.62 18.07
CA LEU A 50 -1.30 12.75 17.55
C LEU A 50 -0.88 11.29 17.37
N ARG A 51 0.42 11.04 17.21
CA ARG A 51 0.96 9.69 17.02
C ARG A 51 0.55 8.72 18.13
N GLY A 52 0.60 9.17 19.39
CA GLY A 52 0.19 8.36 20.55
C GLY A 52 -1.31 8.04 20.57
N TYR A 53 -2.17 8.89 20.00
CA TYR A 53 -3.60 8.58 19.86
C TYR A 53 -3.83 7.46 18.84
N VAL A 54 -3.15 7.51 17.69
CA VAL A 54 -3.33 6.52 16.62
C VAL A 54 -2.85 5.14 17.03
N LEU A 55 -1.65 5.03 17.64
CA LEU A 55 -1.11 3.75 18.11
C LEU A 55 -2.03 3.02 19.09
N ARG A 56 -2.64 3.76 20.02
CA ARG A 56 -3.63 3.20 20.98
C ARG A 56 -4.89 2.69 20.30
N LYS A 57 -5.31 3.32 19.20
CA LYS A 57 -6.54 2.98 18.48
C LYS A 57 -6.35 1.81 17.50
N THR A 58 -5.16 1.65 16.91
CA THR A 58 -4.90 0.61 15.91
C THR A 58 -4.45 -0.73 16.49
N GLY A 59 -4.18 -0.79 17.80
CA GLY A 59 -3.81 -2.01 18.53
C GLY A 59 -2.36 -2.44 18.29
N ASP A 60 -1.52 -1.55 17.77
CA ASP A 60 -0.11 -1.82 17.46
C ASP A 60 0.75 -1.37 18.67
N MET A 61 0.58 -2.05 19.82
CA MET A 61 1.45 -1.93 21.01
C MET A 61 2.54 -2.99 21.00
#